data_AF-A0A7Y2GXF3-F1
#
_entry.id   AF-A0A7Y2GXF3-F1
#
_cell.length_a   1.000
_cell.length_b   1.000
_cell.length_c   1.000
_cell.angle_alpha   90.00
_cell.angle_beta   90.00
_cell.angle_gamma   90.00
#
_symmetry.space_group_name_H-M   'P 1'
#
loop_
_entity.id
_entity.type
_entity.pdbx_description
1 polymer ?
#
loop_
_entity_poly.entity_id
_entity_poly.type
_entity_poly.pdbx_seq_one_letter_code
_entity_poly.pdbx_strand_id
1 'polypeptide(L)' 'LHSSYIRELWGSKQAIEFRSGEESFTAQVIGVDDYGGLILKDHKDQIRTYMNKEVEFIF' A
#
# COMPACT_ATOMS: atom_id res chain seq x y z
N LEU A 1 -12.37 6.72 15.77
CA LEU A 1 -12.57 5.37 15.20
C LEU A 1 -11.64 5.09 14.00
N HIS A 2 -10.43 5.67 13.93
CA HIS A 2 -9.65 5.69 12.68
C HIS A 2 -8.13 5.51 12.88
N SER A 3 -7.70 4.70 13.85
CA SER A 3 -6.26 4.38 14.03
C SER A 3 -5.96 2.88 14.10
N SER A 4 -6.93 2.04 14.44
CA SER A 4 -6.77 0.59 14.51
C SER A 4 -6.67 -0.08 13.14
N TYR A 5 -7.45 0.38 12.16
CA TYR A 5 -7.46 -0.20 10.80
C TYR A 5 -6.11 -0.05 10.10
N ILE A 6 -5.48 1.13 10.25
CA ILE A 6 -4.14 1.40 9.69
C ILE A 6 -3.09 0.54 10.40
N ARG A 7 -3.19 0.35 11.72
CA ARG A 7 -2.23 -0.44 12.49
C ARG A 7 -2.27 -1.94 12.17
N GLU A 8 -3.45 -2.50 11.94
CA GLU A 8 -3.60 -3.91 11.56
C GLU A 8 -3.05 -4.18 10.16
N LEU A 9 -3.23 -3.24 9.23
CA LEU A 9 -2.65 -3.31 7.88
C LEU A 9 -1.11 -3.14 7.88
N TRP A 10 -0.55 -2.38 8.83
CA TRP A 10 0.89 -2.07 8.87
C TRP A 10 1.71 -3.09 9.68
N GLY A 11 1.05 -3.86 10.56
CA GLY A 11 1.70 -4.92 11.34
C GLY A 11 1.95 -6.20 10.54
N SER A 12 1.24 -6.39 9.42
CA SER A 12 1.40 -7.55 8.56
C SER A 12 2.43 -7.22 7.48
N LYS A 13 3.56 -7.94 7.48
CA LYS A 13 4.47 -8.05 6.31
C LYS A 13 3.81 -8.79 5.14
N GLN A 14 2.48 -8.70 5.03
CA GLN A 14 1.68 -9.44 4.09
C GLN A 14 1.61 -8.64 2.80
N ALA A 15 1.93 -9.31 1.69
CA ALA A 15 1.76 -8.73 0.39
C ALA A 15 0.25 -8.66 0.09
N ILE A 16 -0.24 -7.47 -0.23
CA ILE A 16 -1.64 -7.18 -0.54
C ILE A 16 -1.72 -6.89 -2.04
N GLU A 17 -2.82 -7.24 -2.69
CA GLU A 17 -3.05 -6.89 -4.09
C GLU A 17 -3.64 -5.47 -4.21
N PHE A 18 -3.02 -4.69 -5.08
CA PHE A 18 -3.38 -3.33 -5.41
C PHE A 18 -3.78 -3.24 -6.88
N ARG A 19 -4.66 -2.28 -7.19
CA ARG A 19 -4.96 -1.87 -8.56
C ARG A 19 -4.46 -0.46 -8.80
N SER A 20 -3.79 -0.23 -9.93
CA SER A 20 -3.50 1.12 -10.44
C SER A 20 -3.98 1.21 -11.88
N GLY A 21 -5.07 1.94 -12.11
CA GLY A 21 -5.73 1.97 -13.41
C GLY A 21 -6.24 0.59 -13.83
N GLU A 22 -5.71 0.07 -14.94
CA GLU A 22 -6.08 -1.24 -15.50
C GLU A 22 -5.17 -2.39 -15.02
N GLU A 23 -4.08 -2.08 -14.32
CA GLU A 23 -3.10 -3.08 -13.86
C GLU A 23 -3.34 -3.44 -12.39
N SER A 24 -3.21 -4.73 -12.04
CA SER A 24 -3.12 -5.19 -10.66
C SER A 24 -1.72 -5.71 -10.33
N PHE A 25 -1.29 -5.48 -9.10
CA PHE A 25 0.02 -5.91 -8.63
C PHE A 25 0.01 -6.17 -7.12
N THR A 26 0.88 -7.05 -6.65
CA THR A 26 1.02 -7.33 -5.22
C THR A 26 2.20 -6.57 -4.63
N ALA A 27 1.96 -5.87 -3.53
CA ALA A 27 2.99 -5.14 -2.80
C ALA A 27 2.77 -5.18 -1.28
N GLN A 28 3.80 -4.87 -0.52
CA GLN A 28 3.72 -4.67 0.93
C GLN A 28 3.64 -3.18 1.22
N VAL A 29 2.71 -2.77 2.06
CA VAL A 29 2.72 -1.39 2.60
C VAL A 29 3.84 -1.31 3.62
N ILE A 30 4.84 -0.48 3.35
CA ILE A 30 5.98 -0.28 4.27
C ILE A 30 5.92 1.07 5.00
N GLY A 31 4.97 1.93 4.65
CA GLY A 31 4.72 3.19 5.36
C GLY A 31 3.80 4.13 4.58
N VAL A 32 3.68 5.34 5.12
CA VAL A 32 3.03 6.49 4.48
C VAL A 32 3.95 7.69 4.64
N ASP A 33 4.07 8.50 3.59
CA ASP A 33 4.87 9.73 3.61
C ASP A 33 4.12 10.91 4.29
N ASP A 34 4.83 12.03 4.47
CA ASP A 34 4.29 13.23 5.13
C ASP A 34 3.11 13.88 4.39
N TYR A 35 2.86 13.48 3.14
CA TYR A 35 1.78 13.98 2.29
C TYR A 35 0.60 12.99 2.19
N GLY A 36 0.66 11.86 2.89
CA GLY A 36 -0.37 10.82 2.85
C GLY A 36 -0.27 9.87 1.67
N GLY A 37 0.89 9.81 1.00
CA GLY A 37 1.22 8.84 -0.04
C GLY A 37 1.60 7.49 0.55
N LEU A 38 1.04 6.40 -0.01
CA LEU A 38 1.34 5.02 0.38
C LEU A 38 2.70 4.60 -0.17
N ILE A 39 3.60 4.17 0.71
CA ILE A 39 4.90 3.62 0.34
C ILE A 39 4.75 2.10 0.22
N LEU A 40 4.83 1.61 -1.00
CA LEU A 40 4.66 0.20 -1.35
C LEU A 40 5.99 -0.42 -1.76
N LYS A 41 6.21 -1.66 -1.33
CA LYS A 41 7.39 -2.47 -1.65
C LYS A 41 6.97 -3.72 -2.44
N ASP A 42 7.48 -3.89 -3.64
CA ASP A 42 7.20 -5.06 -4.47
C ASP A 42 8.05 -6.29 -4.06
N HIS A 43 7.80 -7.43 -4.71
CA HIS A 43 8.54 -8.67 -4.50
C HIS A 43 10.01 -8.63 -4.98
N LYS A 44 10.40 -7.60 -5.74
CA LYS A 44 11.77 -7.35 -6.21
C LYS A 44 12.49 -6.34 -5.31
N ASP A 45 11.96 -6.07 -4.12
CA ASP A 45 12.44 -5.07 -3.18
C ASP A 45 12.43 -3.62 -3.73
N GLN A 46 11.71 -3.34 -4.83
CA GLN A 46 11.53 -1.99 -5.32
C GLN A 46 10.50 -1.25 -4.47
N ILE A 47 10.84 -0.03 -4.10
CA ILE A 47 9.99 0.85 -3.30
C ILE A 47 9.40 1.92 -4.22
N ARG A 48 8.08 2.10 -4.16
CA ARG A 48 7.36 3.14 -4.89
C ARG A 48 6.34 3.81 -3.99
N THR A 49 6.17 5.10 -4.16
CA THR A 49 5.16 5.89 -3.46
C THR A 49 3.99 6.15 -4.39
N TYR A 50 2.78 5.89 -3.93
CA TYR A 50 1.55 6.12 -4.66
C TYR A 50 0.65 7.06 -3.85
N MET A 51 0.16 8.12 -4.50
CA MET A 51 -0.74 9.07 -3.85
C MET A 51 -2.15 8.51 -3.73
N ASN A 52 -2.93 9.08 -2.82
CA ASN A 52 -4.36 8.77 -2.70
C ASN A 52 -5.06 8.96 -4.06
N LYS A 53 -5.80 7.93 -4.51
CA LYS A 53 -6.45 7.77 -5.83
C LYS A 53 -5.60 7.15 -6.95
N GLU A 54 -4.29 6.98 -6.77
CA GLU A 54 -3.46 6.28 -7.77
C GLU A 54 -3.49 4.76 -7.61
N VAL A 55 -3.84 4.29 -6.41
CA VAL A 55 -3.94 2.88 -6.06
C VAL A 55 -5.17 2.58 -5.22
N GLU A 56 -5.82 1.45 -5.53
CA GLU A 56 -6.96 0.91 -4.79
C GLU A 56 -6.62 -0.46 -4.21
N PHE A 57 -7.15 -0.77 -3.02
CA PHE A 57 -7.03 -2.10 -2.42
C PHE A 57 -8.04 -3.04 -3.07
N ILE A 58 -7.58 -4.22 -3.50
CA ILE A 58 -8.46 -5.31 -3.94
C ILE A 58 -8.69 -6.22 -2.73
N PHE A 59 -9.94 -6.29 -2.24
CA PHE A 59 -10.38 -7.17 -1.15
C PHE A 59 -10.90 -8.50 -1.68
#